data_AF-A0A3D0NJR3-F1
#
_entry.id   AF-A0A3D0NJR3-F1
#
_cell.length_a   1.000
_cell.length_b   1.000
_cell.length_c   1.000
_cell.angle_alpha   90.00
_cell.angle_beta   90.00
_cell.angle_gamma   90.00
#
_symmetry.space_group_name_H-M   'P 1'
#
loop_
_entity.id
_entity.type
_entity.pdbx_description
1 polymer ?
#
loop_
_entity_poly.entity_id
_entity_poly.type
_entity_poly.pdbx_seq_one_letter_code
_entity_poly.pdbx_strand_id
1 'polypeptide(L)'
;MSAPPLLRPVGGRGVSLVRDAAAVRRVLAADPVGSCMVAARVADHGVDPVGIGGELWTMARAEDSLCYSGANLIPLRGSRAELVAFADRALSGPRRCSSLVGRADLVLTMWDRLRHGWGPAR
;
A
#
# COMPACT_ATOMS: atom_id res chain seq x y z
N MET A 1 24.45 17.85 27.75
CA MET A 1 24.40 16.43 27.36
C MET A 1 23.46 16.33 26.16
N SER A 2 23.99 16.31 24.93
CA SER A 2 23.17 16.18 23.72
C SER A 2 22.78 14.72 23.51
N ALA A 3 21.49 14.46 23.35
CA ALA A 3 20.99 13.17 22.90
C ALA A 3 21.46 12.88 21.46
N PRO A 4 21.88 11.65 21.13
CA PRO A 4 22.21 11.29 19.77
C PRO A 4 20.92 11.13 18.92
N PRO A 5 20.94 11.48 17.62
CA PRO A 5 19.80 11.21 16.75
C PRO A 5 19.70 9.70 16.52
N LEU A 6 18.61 9.11 16.99
CA LEU A 6 18.28 7.72 16.71
C LEU A 6 17.72 7.59 15.29
N LEU A 7 18.24 6.56 14.60
CA LEU A 7 17.74 5.91 13.39
C LEU A 7 18.13 6.55 12.05
N ARG A 8 19.28 6.11 11.55
CA ARG A 8 19.49 5.89 10.11
C ARG A 8 18.76 4.60 9.72
N PRO A 9 17.82 4.59 8.76
CA PRO A 9 17.42 3.35 8.13
C PRO A 9 18.59 2.83 7.30
N VAL A 10 19.10 1.67 7.69
CA VAL A 10 20.05 0.87 6.90
C VAL A 10 19.32 0.41 5.63
N GLY A 11 20.01 0.51 4.50
CA GLY A 11 19.45 0.40 3.15
C GLY A 11 18.56 -0.83 2.90
N GLY A 12 17.27 -0.57 2.74
CA GLY A 12 16.30 -1.36 2.01
C GLY A 12 15.40 -0.36 1.27
N ARG A 13 15.10 -0.58 -0.02
CA ARG A 13 14.27 0.37 -0.79
C ARG A 13 12.98 0.64 -0.04
N GLY A 14 12.75 1.88 0.40
CA GLY A 14 11.54 2.25 1.13
C GLY A 14 10.30 2.23 0.23
N VAL A 15 9.12 2.27 0.85
CA VAL A 15 7.85 2.42 0.13
C VAL A 15 7.88 3.73 -0.67
N SER A 16 7.57 3.63 -1.96
CA SER A 16 7.58 4.72 -2.94
C SER A 16 6.29 4.77 -3.75
N LEU A 17 6.06 5.87 -4.45
CA LEU A 17 4.89 6.04 -5.31
C LEU A 17 5.12 5.42 -6.69
N VAL A 18 4.12 4.71 -7.19
CA VAL A 18 4.11 4.15 -8.54
C VAL A 18 3.86 5.27 -9.55
N ARG A 19 4.64 5.26 -10.65
CA ARG A 19 4.50 6.20 -11.78
C ARG A 19 4.17 5.52 -13.11
N ASP A 20 4.38 4.21 -13.20
CA ASP A 20 4.13 3.43 -14.42
C ASP A 20 2.69 2.86 -14.40
N ALA A 21 1.79 3.52 -15.12
CA ALA A 21 0.41 3.08 -15.25
C ALA A 21 0.26 1.75 -16.01
N ALA A 22 1.17 1.42 -16.94
CA ALA A 22 1.10 0.17 -17.68
C ALA A 22 1.46 -1.03 -16.77
N ALA A 23 2.47 -0.86 -15.91
CA ALA A 23 2.80 -1.84 -14.87
C ALA A 23 1.63 -2.10 -13.92
N VAL A 24 0.99 -1.03 -13.44
CA VAL A 24 -0.21 -1.15 -12.58
C VAL A 24 -1.31 -1.93 -13.29
N ARG A 25 -1.64 -1.57 -14.55
CA ARG A 25 -2.69 -2.27 -15.31
C ARG A 25 -2.42 -3.77 -15.48
N ARG A 26 -1.15 -4.20 -15.63
CA ARG A 26 -0.80 -5.63 -15.67
C ARG A 26 -1.14 -6.35 -14.36
N VAL A 27 -0.87 -5.72 -13.22
CA VAL A 27 -1.20 -6.30 -11.90
C VAL A 27 -2.71 -6.40 -11.71
N LEU A 28 -3.44 -5.33 -12.06
CA LEU A 28 -4.89 -5.30 -11.94
C LEU A 28 -5.56 -6.36 -12.84
N ALA A 29 -5.07 -6.51 -14.08
CA ALA A 29 -5.57 -7.51 -15.01
C ALA A 29 -5.33 -8.96 -14.55
N ALA A 30 -4.33 -9.20 -13.70
CA ALA A 30 -4.05 -10.53 -13.16
C ALA A 30 -5.04 -10.97 -12.06
N ASP A 31 -5.73 -10.04 -11.41
CA ASP A 31 -6.81 -10.31 -10.44
C ASP A 31 -7.92 -9.24 -10.59
N PRO A 32 -8.76 -9.34 -11.64
CA PRO A 32 -9.73 -8.30 -11.95
C PRO A 32 -10.83 -8.16 -10.90
N VAL A 33 -11.14 -9.25 -10.17
CA VAL A 33 -12.15 -9.23 -9.10
C VAL A 33 -11.56 -8.59 -7.84
N GLY A 34 -10.39 -9.05 -7.39
CA GLY A 34 -9.74 -8.52 -6.18
C GLY A 34 -9.27 -7.08 -6.32
N SER A 35 -9.09 -6.60 -7.55
CA SER A 35 -8.59 -5.25 -7.84
C SER A 35 -9.63 -4.28 -8.39
N CYS A 36 -10.89 -4.68 -8.58
CA CYS A 36 -11.91 -3.91 -9.31
C CYS A 36 -12.08 -2.47 -8.80
N MET A 37 -12.06 -2.25 -7.48
CA MET A 37 -12.22 -0.91 -6.87
C MET A 37 -11.10 0.06 -7.26
N VAL A 38 -9.89 -0.45 -7.43
CA VAL A 38 -8.72 0.33 -7.84
C VAL A 38 -8.66 0.41 -9.37
N ALA A 39 -9.00 -0.69 -10.05
CA ALA A 39 -8.93 -0.79 -11.50
C ALA A 39 -9.84 0.22 -12.22
N ALA A 40 -11.06 0.44 -11.73
CA ALA A 40 -11.96 1.45 -12.29
C ALA A 40 -11.32 2.85 -12.25
N ARG A 41 -10.76 3.24 -11.10
CA ARG A 41 -10.10 4.54 -10.91
C ARG A 41 -8.87 4.69 -11.82
N VAL A 42 -8.08 3.63 -11.94
CA VAL A 42 -6.86 3.64 -12.78
C VAL A 42 -7.20 3.66 -14.27
N ALA A 43 -8.33 3.07 -14.68
CA ALA A 43 -8.80 3.15 -16.06
C ALA A 43 -9.09 4.60 -16.48
N ASP A 44 -9.74 5.37 -15.59
CA ASP A 44 -10.16 6.74 -15.87
C ASP A 44 -9.04 7.78 -15.68
N HIS A 45 -8.17 7.56 -14.69
CA HIS A 45 -7.22 8.58 -14.23
C HIS A 45 -5.75 8.15 -14.28
N GLY A 46 -5.46 6.94 -14.76
CA GLY A 46 -4.11 6.39 -14.74
C GLY A 46 -3.60 6.21 -13.31
N VAL A 47 -2.46 6.83 -12.98
CA VAL A 47 -1.85 6.75 -11.63
C VAL A 47 -1.74 8.11 -10.96
N ASP A 48 -2.47 9.11 -11.46
CA ASP A 48 -2.50 10.43 -10.86
C ASP A 48 -3.17 10.37 -9.47
N PRO A 49 -2.47 10.74 -8.38
CA PRO A 49 -3.00 10.58 -7.04
C PRO A 49 -4.29 11.38 -6.76
N VAL A 50 -4.44 12.53 -7.42
CA VAL A 50 -5.64 13.37 -7.28
C VAL A 50 -6.81 12.68 -7.95
N GLY A 51 -6.68 12.26 -9.21
CA GLY A 51 -7.72 11.57 -9.97
C GLY A 51 -8.15 10.25 -9.33
N ILE A 52 -7.21 9.42 -8.87
CA ILE A 52 -7.57 8.14 -8.23
C ILE A 52 -8.01 8.29 -6.76
N GLY A 53 -7.92 9.49 -6.19
CA GLY A 53 -8.30 9.78 -4.80
C GLY A 53 -7.43 9.06 -3.76
N GLY A 54 -6.15 8.86 -4.05
CA GLY A 54 -5.23 8.10 -3.22
C GLY A 54 -3.87 7.89 -3.88
N GLU A 55 -2.98 7.17 -3.22
CA GLU A 55 -1.64 6.87 -3.72
C GLU A 55 -1.55 5.38 -4.11
N LEU A 56 -0.72 5.07 -5.10
CA LEU A 56 -0.28 3.70 -5.38
C LEU A 56 1.15 3.54 -4.87
N TRP A 57 1.34 2.58 -3.98
CA TRP A 57 2.60 2.29 -3.31
C TRP A 57 3.28 1.06 -3.88
N THR A 58 4.61 1.10 -3.94
CA THR A 58 5.48 -0.04 -4.28
C THR A 58 6.82 0.07 -3.54
N MET A 59 7.49 -1.07 -3.30
CA MET A 59 8.86 -1.08 -2.77
C MET A 59 9.92 -1.00 -3.88
N ALA A 60 9.59 -1.44 -5.09
CA ALA A 60 10.52 -1.39 -6.23
C ALA A 60 9.79 -1.34 -7.57
N ARG A 61 9.01 -2.38 -7.87
CA ARG A 61 8.25 -2.54 -9.10
C ARG A 61 6.81 -2.84 -8.76
N ALA A 62 5.88 -2.19 -9.45
CA ALA A 62 4.45 -2.40 -9.22
C ALA A 62 4.06 -3.87 -9.41
N GLU A 63 4.72 -4.58 -10.35
CA GLU A 63 4.47 -5.99 -10.63
C GLU A 63 4.88 -6.95 -9.51
N ASP A 64 5.77 -6.51 -8.62
CA ASP A 64 6.26 -7.29 -7.48
C ASP A 64 5.49 -6.92 -6.21
N SER A 65 5.22 -5.63 -6.00
CA SER A 65 4.42 -5.14 -4.88
C SER A 65 3.62 -3.89 -5.22
N LEU A 66 2.34 -3.93 -4.86
CA LEU A 66 1.38 -2.88 -5.13
C LEU A 66 0.36 -2.77 -4.01
N CYS A 67 0.17 -1.56 -3.49
CA CYS A 67 -0.88 -1.26 -2.53
C CYS A 67 -1.52 0.08 -2.88
N TYR A 68 -2.84 0.16 -2.89
CA TYR A 68 -3.55 1.43 -2.97
C TYR A 68 -3.81 1.98 -1.58
N SER A 69 -3.46 3.25 -1.35
CA SER A 69 -3.67 3.98 -0.11
C SER A 69 -4.51 5.23 -0.36
N GLY A 70 -5.82 5.11 -0.18
CA GLY A 70 -6.77 6.22 -0.26
C GLY A 70 -7.76 6.20 0.91
N ALA A 71 -9.05 6.40 0.62
CA ALA A 71 -10.12 6.20 1.60
C ALA A 71 -10.16 4.75 2.14
N ASN A 72 -9.70 3.79 1.32
CA ASN A 72 -9.44 2.41 1.71
C ASN A 72 -7.95 2.12 1.55
N LEU A 73 -7.40 1.27 2.42
CA LEU A 73 -6.09 0.66 2.22
C LEU A 73 -6.29 -0.71 1.57
N ILE A 74 -5.72 -0.92 0.39
CA ILE A 74 -5.99 -2.12 -0.43
C ILE A 74 -4.67 -2.73 -0.88
N PRO A 75 -4.15 -3.78 -0.22
CA PRO A 75 -3.04 -4.53 -0.76
C PRO A 75 -3.48 -5.32 -2.00
N LEU A 76 -2.76 -5.13 -3.10
CA LEU A 76 -3.04 -5.78 -4.39
C LEU A 76 -2.00 -6.85 -4.71
N ARG A 77 -0.75 -6.65 -4.27
CA ARG A 77 0.35 -7.58 -4.46
C ARG A 77 1.50 -7.32 -3.50
N GLY A 78 2.23 -8.37 -3.13
CA GLY A 78 3.49 -8.26 -2.41
C GLY A 78 3.83 -9.51 -1.62
N SER A 79 5.11 -9.71 -1.35
CA SER A 79 5.59 -10.64 -0.33
C SER A 79 5.24 -10.17 1.08
N ARG A 80 5.38 -11.05 2.08
CA ARG A 80 5.18 -10.69 3.49
C ARG A 80 5.98 -9.46 3.91
N ALA A 81 7.24 -9.36 3.48
CA ALA A 81 8.12 -8.23 3.83
C ALA A 81 7.59 -6.90 3.25
N GLU A 82 7.11 -6.91 2.01
CA GLU A 82 6.58 -5.72 1.35
C GLU A 82 5.24 -5.28 1.94
N LEU A 83 4.36 -6.24 2.28
CA LEU A 83 3.10 -5.96 2.97
C LEU A 83 3.33 -5.35 4.36
N VAL A 84 4.31 -5.87 5.10
CA VAL A 84 4.72 -5.28 6.40
C VAL A 84 5.25 -3.86 6.20
N ALA A 85 6.07 -3.62 5.17
CA ALA A 85 6.56 -2.27 4.86
C ALA A 85 5.43 -1.29 4.50
N PHE A 86 4.41 -1.73 3.76
CA PHE A 86 3.21 -0.92 3.51
C PHE A 86 2.43 -0.62 4.80
N ALA A 87 2.32 -1.59 5.70
CA ALA A 87 1.70 -1.39 7.01
C ALA A 87 2.49 -0.39 7.87
N ASP A 88 3.82 -0.49 7.90
CA ASP A 88 4.69 0.47 8.57
C ASP A 88 4.53 1.88 7.99
N ARG A 89 4.44 1.99 6.67
CA ARG A 89 4.18 3.27 5.98
C ARG A 89 2.82 3.86 6.37
N ALA A 90 1.78 3.02 6.46
CA ALA A 90 0.45 3.46 6.88
C ALA A 90 0.38 3.86 8.36
N LEU A 91 1.24 3.28 9.21
CA LEU A 91 1.38 3.64 10.63
C LEU A 91 2.24 4.88 10.86
N SER A 92 3.03 5.32 9.88
CA SER A 92 3.95 6.45 10.03
C SER A 92 3.26 7.81 10.12
N GLY A 93 1.93 7.86 10.06
CA GLY A 93 1.13 9.08 10.12
C GLY A 93 -0.29 8.83 10.57
N PRO A 94 -1.15 9.87 10.61
CA PRO A 94 -2.55 9.71 10.95
C PRO A 94 -3.25 8.73 10.00
N ARG A 95 -4.14 7.90 10.54
CA ARG A 95 -4.91 6.95 9.74
C ARG A 95 -5.84 7.72 8.79
N ARG A 96 -5.57 7.61 7.48
CA ARG A 96 -6.37 8.25 6.42
C ARG A 96 -7.51 7.39 5.88
N CYS A 97 -7.35 6.07 5.95
CA CYS A 97 -8.34 5.13 5.44
C CYS A 97 -9.35 4.71 6.52
N SER A 98 -10.58 4.43 6.11
CA SER A 98 -11.63 3.88 6.99
C SER A 98 -11.62 2.36 7.04
N SER A 99 -11.10 1.70 6.00
CA SER A 99 -11.11 0.25 5.88
C SER A 99 -9.81 -0.31 5.29
N LEU A 100 -9.52 -1.58 5.61
CA LEU A 100 -8.50 -2.42 4.98
C LEU A 100 -9.23 -3.51 4.20
N VAL A 101 -9.10 -3.53 2.88
CA VAL A 101 -9.92 -4.37 2.00
C VAL A 101 -9.05 -5.07 0.96
N GLY A 102 -9.42 -6.27 0.55
CA GLY A 102 -8.72 -7.01 -0.49
C GLY A 102 -8.71 -8.50 -0.22
N ARG A 103 -7.79 -9.22 -0.86
CA ARG A 103 -7.61 -10.66 -0.64
C ARG A 103 -7.22 -10.93 0.81
N ALA A 104 -7.85 -11.96 1.39
CA ALA A 104 -7.71 -12.28 2.81
C ALA A 104 -6.25 -12.52 3.23
N ASP A 105 -5.45 -13.21 2.41
CA ASP A 105 -4.05 -13.49 2.69
C ASP A 105 -3.20 -12.21 2.80
N LEU A 106 -3.42 -11.25 1.91
CA LEU A 106 -2.71 -9.98 1.91
C LEU A 106 -3.19 -9.06 3.05
N VAL A 107 -4.50 -8.97 3.22
CA VAL A 107 -5.16 -8.17 4.26
C VAL A 107 -4.73 -8.64 5.64
N LEU A 108 -4.81 -9.94 5.93
CA LEU A 108 -4.46 -10.49 7.24
C LEU A 108 -2.97 -10.30 7.54
N THR A 109 -2.10 -10.44 6.53
CA THR A 109 -0.67 -10.17 6.68
C THR A 109 -0.39 -8.71 7.06
N MET A 110 -1.05 -7.75 6.42
CA MET A 110 -0.93 -6.34 6.81
C MET A 110 -1.56 -6.08 8.18
N TRP A 111 -2.72 -6.68 8.45
CA TRP A 111 -3.48 -6.49 9.69
C TRP A 111 -2.70 -6.91 10.93
N ASP A 112 -1.96 -8.03 10.84
CA ASP A 112 -1.08 -8.52 11.90
C ASP A 112 -0.14 -7.42 12.40
N ARG A 113 0.34 -6.57 11.49
CA ARG A 113 1.18 -5.41 11.80
C ARG A 113 0.36 -4.18 12.22
N LEU A 114 -0.66 -3.83 11.45
CA LEU A 114 -1.47 -2.60 11.64
C LEU A 114 -2.19 -2.55 12.99
N ARG A 115 -2.67 -3.70 13.49
CA ARG A 115 -3.41 -3.79 14.76
C ARG A 115 -2.66 -3.24 15.97
N HIS A 116 -1.32 -3.22 15.91
CA HIS A 116 -0.47 -2.70 16.98
C HIS A 116 -0.56 -1.17 17.11
N GLY A 117 -0.93 -0.46 16.03
CA GLY A 117 -1.11 0.99 16.05
C GLY A 117 -2.56 1.45 15.90
N TRP A 118 -3.42 0.70 15.19
CA TRP A 118 -4.84 1.07 15.01
C TRP A 118 -5.77 0.49 16.08
N GLY A 119 -5.27 -0.43 16.90
CA GLY A 119 -6.05 -1.17 17.88
C GLY A 119 -6.88 -2.29 17.25
N PRO A 120 -7.88 -2.83 17.97
CA PRO A 120 -8.70 -3.94 17.48
C PRO A 120 -9.55 -3.55 16.26
N ALA A 121 -9.95 -4.56 15.48
CA ALA A 121 -10.87 -4.37 14.36
C ALA A 121 -12.23 -3.87 14.87
N ARG A 122 -12.86 -2.99 14.09
CA ARG A 122 -14.13 -2.32 14.41
C ARG A 122 -14.97 -2.23 13.14
#